data_AF-A0A9E2I2V2-F1
#
_entry.id   AF-A0A9E2I2V2-F1
#
_cell.length_a   1.000
_cell.length_b   1.000
_cell.length_c   1.000
_cell.angle_alpha   90.00
_cell.angle_beta   90.00
_cell.angle_gamma   90.00
#
_symmetry.space_group_name_H-M   'P 1'
#
loop_
_entity.id
_entity.type
_entity.pdbx_description
1 polymer ?
#
loop_
_entity_poly.entity_id
_entity_poly.type
_entity_poly.pdbx_seq_one_letter_code
_entity_poly.pdbx_strand_id
1 'polypeptide(L)'
;MSLYALCVFVVNFPTAAQTQATITPISVNSAGELGNAWSASPSISSDGRFVAFASAASNLVAGDTNNIADIFVQDRLTGNTELVSLSSSGEQANGPSTETFISANGRFVAFASEASNLVTGDTNAAADIFVHDRLSRETERVSVNNAGEQSDNKSASPSISGDGRYVAFASLAANLVQDDTNAAADIFIFDRLSNHILRASVDNDGQQGNAASRNPIIAANGRTVVFASDANNLTPNNSYDVSDIYIFNRVLAKIERVPVASDGSPANQWTDFPVISANGQRVAFLSIATNLAAGYAPRASIYIRDRQTQTSTRAANPEMDSIFAISGDGQTLAYLAPAQEEGYNIRLLNLTSGQETSIYNLSGELSGHSTLSQDGRVLAFDASETTWQERQVYAWDERGEMPPSFVVTGQVMDATGHPLALVTLEDGRGNTVKTDGGGYFYINGINPGPVTLVPFKEGYRFGPAVISLDAQSDTSSIDFGYAHDEVLSEAKLDIGMPYSFERGGSGPFHGFGAGYCTDLILDAYTWGVDFSIQFALEQDFRAHPWHFYRWRDARNAHDMWRYFSYSGQMLPHETPYQPGDIVFFDWSEDGEIDHVALVSEVNRENRPAKMYAATGV
;
A
#
# COMPACT_ATOMS: atom_id res chain seq x y z
N MET A 1 -68.68 -31.13 16.66
CA MET A 1 -67.45 -31.32 15.87
C MET A 1 -67.08 -29.97 15.27
N SER A 2 -66.14 -29.27 15.90
CA SER A 2 -65.68 -27.95 15.43
C SER A 2 -64.75 -28.13 14.22
N LEU A 3 -65.09 -27.51 13.09
CA LEU A 3 -64.21 -27.36 11.94
C LEU A 3 -63.24 -26.21 12.21
N TYR A 4 -61.95 -26.51 12.30
CA TYR A 4 -60.89 -25.50 12.26
C TYR A 4 -60.68 -25.09 10.80
N ALA A 5 -60.88 -23.81 10.48
CA ALA A 5 -60.51 -23.24 9.19
C ALA A 5 -59.00 -22.98 9.19
N LEU A 6 -58.26 -23.70 8.35
CA LEU A 6 -56.85 -23.47 8.09
C LEU A 6 -56.72 -22.27 7.13
N CYS A 7 -56.29 -21.11 7.62
CA CYS A 7 -55.86 -20.01 6.76
C CYS A 7 -54.43 -20.29 6.28
N VAL A 8 -54.27 -20.55 4.98
CA VAL A 8 -52.95 -20.58 4.32
C VAL A 8 -52.67 -19.17 3.81
N PHE A 9 -51.68 -18.50 4.40
CA PHE A 9 -51.10 -17.29 3.81
C PHE A 9 -50.09 -17.72 2.75
N VAL A 10 -50.41 -17.50 1.47
CA VAL A 10 -49.42 -17.57 0.39
C VAL A 10 -48.66 -16.24 0.38
N VAL A 11 -47.47 -16.24 0.98
CA VAL A 11 -46.51 -15.14 0.81
C VAL A 11 -45.79 -15.40 -0.51
N ASN A 12 -46.21 -14.72 -1.58
CA ASN A 12 -45.41 -14.65 -2.80
C ASN A 12 -44.21 -13.75 -2.49
N PHE A 13 -43.06 -14.35 -2.19
CA PHE A 13 -41.81 -13.63 -2.35
C PHE A 13 -41.66 -13.33 -3.84
N PRO A 14 -41.40 -12.07 -4.26
CA PRO A 14 -40.94 -11.84 -5.61
C PRO A 14 -39.67 -12.68 -5.79
N THR A 15 -39.70 -13.63 -6.70
CA THR A 15 -38.48 -14.25 -7.22
C THR A 15 -37.57 -13.12 -7.66
N ALA A 16 -36.44 -12.96 -6.99
CA ALA A 16 -35.38 -12.08 -7.46
C ALA A 16 -35.14 -12.43 -8.93
N ALA A 17 -35.18 -11.43 -9.81
CA ALA A 17 -34.73 -11.62 -11.18
C ALA A 17 -33.32 -12.22 -11.09
N GLN A 18 -33.12 -13.40 -11.68
CA GLN A 18 -31.78 -13.94 -11.86
C GLN A 18 -31.07 -12.96 -12.78
N THR A 19 -30.22 -12.12 -12.22
CA THR A 19 -29.37 -11.24 -13.01
C THR A 19 -28.38 -12.13 -13.76
N GLN A 20 -28.34 -11.99 -15.08
CA GLN A 20 -27.49 -12.80 -15.94
C GLN A 20 -26.11 -12.13 -16.02
N ALA A 21 -25.05 -12.94 -16.08
CA ALA A 21 -23.71 -12.43 -16.33
C ALA A 21 -23.69 -11.60 -17.61
N THR A 22 -22.93 -10.50 -17.60
CA THR A 22 -22.83 -9.58 -18.74
C THR A 22 -21.39 -9.36 -19.16
N ILE A 23 -21.20 -9.02 -20.43
CA ILE A 23 -19.94 -8.52 -20.96
C ILE A 23 -20.22 -7.14 -21.51
N THR A 24 -19.40 -6.18 -21.08
CA THR A 24 -19.56 -4.77 -21.43
C THR A 24 -18.24 -4.24 -21.97
N PRO A 25 -18.26 -3.41 -23.03
CA PRO A 25 -17.07 -2.71 -23.47
C PRO A 25 -16.65 -1.68 -22.40
N ILE A 26 -15.34 -1.58 -22.19
CA ILE A 26 -14.71 -0.70 -21.19
C ILE A 26 -13.94 0.43 -21.86
N SER A 27 -13.37 0.19 -23.03
CA SER A 27 -12.76 1.25 -23.84
C SER A 27 -13.83 2.04 -24.58
N VAL A 28 -14.68 2.74 -23.82
CA VAL A 28 -15.73 3.63 -24.32
C VAL A 28 -15.55 5.05 -23.78
N ASN A 29 -16.17 6.03 -24.45
CA ASN A 29 -16.30 7.37 -23.90
C ASN A 29 -17.52 7.49 -22.96
N SER A 30 -17.72 8.65 -22.34
CA SER A 30 -18.84 8.87 -21.41
C SER A 30 -20.24 8.86 -22.05
N ALA A 31 -20.33 8.81 -23.38
CA ALA A 31 -21.58 8.57 -24.11
C ALA A 31 -21.79 7.08 -24.44
N GLY A 32 -20.85 6.20 -24.10
CA GLY A 32 -20.86 4.76 -24.39
C GLY A 32 -20.38 4.40 -25.79
N GLU A 33 -19.73 5.31 -26.51
CA GLU A 33 -19.17 5.04 -27.84
C GLU A 33 -17.79 4.39 -27.71
N LEU A 34 -17.51 3.37 -28.52
CA LEU A 34 -16.23 2.67 -28.54
C LEU A 34 -15.07 3.58 -28.94
N GLY A 35 -13.88 3.29 -28.41
CA GLY A 35 -12.62 3.85 -28.86
C GLY A 35 -12.40 3.60 -30.36
N ASN A 36 -11.89 4.62 -31.05
CA ASN A 36 -11.61 4.61 -32.49
C ASN A 36 -10.20 4.11 -32.85
N ALA A 37 -9.50 3.50 -31.88
CA ALA A 37 -8.20 2.87 -32.02
C ALA A 37 -8.11 1.66 -31.07
N TRP A 38 -6.97 0.97 -31.09
CA TRP A 38 -6.69 -0.14 -30.18
C TRP A 38 -6.65 0.30 -28.70
N SER A 39 -7.13 -0.58 -27.82
CA SER A 39 -7.06 -0.49 -26.37
C SER A 39 -6.63 -1.84 -25.79
N ALA A 40 -5.76 -1.84 -24.77
CA ALA A 40 -5.16 -3.04 -24.22
C ALA A 40 -4.65 -2.88 -22.77
N SER A 41 -4.13 -3.97 -22.20
CA SER A 41 -3.48 -4.02 -20.87
C SER A 41 -4.36 -3.52 -19.72
N PRO A 42 -5.57 -4.10 -19.53
CA PRO A 42 -6.45 -3.65 -18.46
C PRO A 42 -5.95 -4.05 -17.07
N SER A 43 -6.17 -3.16 -16.10
CA SER A 43 -5.98 -3.37 -14.67
C SER A 43 -7.25 -2.96 -13.92
N ILE A 44 -7.72 -3.74 -12.93
CA ILE A 44 -9.02 -3.53 -12.27
C ILE A 44 -8.85 -3.34 -10.77
N SER A 45 -9.62 -2.40 -10.19
CA SER A 45 -9.68 -2.20 -8.74
C SER A 45 -10.30 -3.42 -8.03
N SER A 46 -10.04 -3.53 -6.72
CA SER A 46 -10.47 -4.70 -5.93
C SER A 46 -11.98 -4.90 -5.89
N ASP A 47 -12.76 -3.82 -5.90
CA ASP A 47 -14.23 -3.84 -5.95
C ASP A 47 -14.78 -4.01 -7.38
N GLY A 48 -13.93 -4.02 -8.39
CA GLY A 48 -14.32 -4.10 -9.79
C GLY A 48 -14.86 -2.79 -10.36
N ARG A 49 -14.81 -1.64 -9.66
CA ARG A 49 -15.38 -0.36 -10.14
C ARG A 49 -14.55 0.29 -11.24
N PHE A 50 -13.25 0.39 -11.03
CA PHE A 50 -12.36 1.16 -11.90
C PHE A 50 -11.52 0.20 -12.73
N VAL A 51 -11.49 0.43 -14.05
CA VAL A 51 -10.59 -0.29 -14.96
C VAL A 51 -9.65 0.72 -15.61
N ALA A 52 -8.36 0.61 -15.33
CA ALA A 52 -7.31 1.34 -16.04
C ALA A 52 -6.90 0.56 -17.30
N PHE A 53 -6.63 1.24 -18.41
CA PHE A 53 -6.18 0.62 -19.65
C PHE A 53 -5.37 1.60 -20.50
N ALA A 54 -4.54 1.06 -21.40
CA ALA A 54 -3.84 1.85 -22.41
C ALA A 54 -4.69 1.91 -23.69
N SER A 55 -4.70 3.05 -24.37
CA SER A 55 -5.43 3.22 -25.64
C SER A 55 -4.77 4.24 -26.55
N ALA A 56 -4.78 4.00 -27.86
CA ALA A 56 -4.41 4.99 -28.88
C ALA A 56 -5.63 5.77 -29.41
N ALA A 57 -6.80 5.61 -28.78
CA ALA A 57 -8.05 6.15 -29.27
C ALA A 57 -8.21 7.62 -28.87
N SER A 58 -8.45 8.48 -29.87
CA SER A 58 -8.57 9.94 -29.70
C SER A 58 -9.97 10.42 -29.28
N ASN A 59 -10.94 9.51 -29.17
CA ASN A 59 -12.35 9.83 -28.92
C ASN A 59 -12.87 9.37 -27.55
N LEU A 60 -12.01 8.79 -26.69
CA LEU A 60 -12.42 8.32 -25.36
C LEU A 60 -12.72 9.47 -24.40
N VAL A 61 -12.00 10.59 -24.53
CA VAL A 61 -12.20 11.80 -23.74
C VAL A 61 -12.18 13.02 -24.66
N ALA A 62 -13.08 13.97 -24.42
CA ALA A 62 -13.07 15.23 -25.16
C ALA A 62 -11.81 16.04 -24.84
N GLY A 63 -11.11 16.50 -25.88
CA GLY A 63 -9.87 17.26 -25.71
C GLY A 63 -8.60 16.40 -25.70
N ASP A 64 -8.72 15.09 -25.95
CA ASP A 64 -7.56 14.29 -26.29
C ASP A 64 -7.05 14.66 -27.71
N THR A 65 -5.86 15.27 -27.79
CA THR A 65 -5.35 15.91 -29.02
C THR A 65 -3.92 15.54 -29.39
N ASN A 66 -3.23 14.76 -28.55
CA ASN A 66 -1.82 14.43 -28.74
C ASN A 66 -1.58 13.32 -29.80
N ASN A 67 -2.62 12.55 -30.16
CA ASN A 67 -2.57 11.44 -31.14
C ASN A 67 -1.53 10.37 -30.82
N ILE A 68 -1.31 10.07 -29.54
CA ILE A 68 -0.41 9.02 -29.07
C ILE A 68 -1.15 8.06 -28.13
N ALA A 69 -0.50 6.98 -27.73
CA ALA A 69 -1.09 6.07 -26.75
C ALA A 69 -1.09 6.72 -25.35
N ASP A 70 -2.23 6.64 -24.69
CA ASP A 70 -2.49 7.22 -23.38
C ASP A 70 -3.06 6.19 -22.41
N ILE A 71 -3.03 6.53 -21.13
CA ILE A 71 -3.65 5.72 -20.08
C ILE A 71 -4.98 6.36 -19.69
N PHE A 72 -6.02 5.54 -19.65
CA PHE A 72 -7.36 5.93 -19.27
C PHE A 72 -7.86 5.12 -18.08
N VAL A 73 -8.82 5.66 -17.34
CA VAL A 73 -9.60 4.93 -16.34
C VAL A 73 -11.08 5.04 -16.67
N GLN A 74 -11.77 3.90 -16.74
CA GLN A 74 -13.22 3.82 -16.86
C GLN A 74 -13.83 3.52 -15.48
N ASP A 75 -14.70 4.39 -15.00
CA ASP A 75 -15.59 4.11 -13.87
C ASP A 75 -16.81 3.34 -14.36
N ARG A 76 -16.88 2.05 -14.07
CA ARG A 76 -17.99 1.16 -14.48
C ARG A 76 -19.32 1.51 -13.84
N LEU A 77 -19.31 2.24 -12.71
CA LEU A 77 -20.54 2.63 -12.03
C LEU A 77 -21.17 3.86 -12.68
N THR A 78 -20.34 4.86 -13.04
CA THR A 78 -20.83 6.14 -13.59
C THR A 78 -20.79 6.19 -15.12
N GLY A 79 -20.04 5.30 -15.77
CA GLY A 79 -19.78 5.34 -17.21
C GLY A 79 -18.77 6.43 -17.61
N ASN A 80 -18.14 7.10 -16.66
CA ASN A 80 -17.18 8.17 -16.94
C ASN A 80 -15.80 7.61 -17.28
N THR A 81 -15.18 8.19 -18.30
CA THR A 81 -13.84 7.84 -18.77
C THR A 81 -12.95 9.05 -18.56
N GLU A 82 -11.79 8.85 -17.94
CA GLU A 82 -10.84 9.93 -17.70
C GLU A 82 -9.46 9.57 -18.26
N LEU A 83 -8.76 10.59 -18.75
CA LEU A 83 -7.37 10.52 -19.18
C LEU A 83 -6.48 10.73 -17.95
N VAL A 84 -5.54 9.80 -17.69
CA VAL A 84 -4.66 9.83 -16.50
C VAL A 84 -3.18 10.01 -16.80
N SER A 85 -2.74 9.83 -18.05
CA SER A 85 -1.38 10.17 -18.51
C SER A 85 -1.21 11.68 -18.70
N LEU A 86 -1.39 12.43 -17.60
CA LEU A 86 -1.31 13.88 -17.54
C LEU A 86 -0.20 14.32 -16.58
N SER A 87 0.37 15.51 -16.78
CA SER A 87 1.17 16.17 -15.75
C SER A 87 0.29 16.69 -14.61
N SER A 88 0.88 17.09 -13.47
CA SER A 88 0.14 17.72 -12.36
C SER A 88 -0.59 19.01 -12.75
N SER A 89 -0.15 19.70 -13.81
CA SER A 89 -0.84 20.89 -14.35
C SER A 89 -1.94 20.54 -15.37
N GLY A 90 -2.17 19.25 -15.64
CA GLY A 90 -3.16 18.76 -16.60
C GLY A 90 -2.70 18.76 -18.06
N GLU A 91 -1.40 18.87 -18.33
CA GLU A 91 -0.88 18.76 -19.70
C GLU A 91 -0.84 17.30 -20.14
N GLN A 92 -1.24 17.01 -21.37
CA GLN A 92 -1.15 15.67 -21.94
C GLN A 92 0.30 15.22 -22.13
N ALA A 93 0.55 13.93 -21.96
CA ALA A 93 1.83 13.31 -22.30
C ALA A 93 2.25 13.66 -23.74
N ASN A 94 3.53 13.95 -23.94
CA ASN A 94 4.14 14.21 -25.25
C ASN A 94 4.85 12.99 -25.87
N GLY A 95 4.76 11.84 -25.20
CA GLY A 95 5.28 10.54 -25.63
C GLY A 95 4.31 9.42 -25.21
N PRO A 96 4.33 8.25 -25.87
CA PRO A 96 3.38 7.19 -25.61
C PRO A 96 3.47 6.70 -24.16
N SER A 97 2.31 6.50 -23.55
CA SER A 97 2.16 5.86 -22.24
C SER A 97 1.56 4.47 -22.43
N THR A 98 2.23 3.46 -21.87
CA THR A 98 1.91 2.04 -22.06
C THR A 98 2.13 1.29 -20.77
N GLU A 99 1.48 0.14 -20.60
CA GLU A 99 1.55 -0.70 -19.38
C GLU A 99 1.02 0.05 -18.14
N THR A 100 -0.12 -0.39 -17.60
CA THR A 100 -0.79 0.30 -16.49
C THR A 100 -1.20 -0.66 -15.39
N PHE A 101 -1.20 -0.17 -14.16
CA PHE A 101 -1.70 -0.89 -12.99
C PHE A 101 -2.45 0.07 -12.06
N ILE A 102 -3.68 -0.28 -11.68
CA ILE A 102 -4.49 0.51 -10.75
C ILE A 102 -4.43 -0.08 -9.33
N SER A 103 -4.37 0.78 -8.32
CA SER A 103 -4.41 0.36 -6.92
C SER A 103 -5.75 -0.28 -6.56
N ALA A 104 -5.77 -1.09 -5.50
CA ALA A 104 -6.96 -1.81 -5.03
C ALA A 104 -8.16 -0.87 -4.77
N ASN A 105 -7.89 0.30 -4.20
CA ASN A 105 -8.91 1.31 -3.95
C ASN A 105 -9.31 2.10 -5.21
N GLY A 106 -8.58 1.97 -6.31
CA GLY A 106 -8.82 2.69 -7.56
C GLY A 106 -8.17 4.07 -7.65
N ARG A 107 -7.55 4.61 -6.58
CA ARG A 107 -7.08 6.01 -6.55
C ARG A 107 -5.80 6.25 -7.34
N PHE A 108 -4.84 5.34 -7.27
CA PHE A 108 -3.51 5.53 -7.84
C PHE A 108 -3.36 4.67 -9.09
N VAL A 109 -2.83 5.25 -10.16
CA VAL A 109 -2.54 4.55 -11.41
C VAL A 109 -1.04 4.65 -11.69
N ALA A 110 -0.35 3.51 -11.65
CA ALA A 110 1.05 3.43 -12.05
C ALA A 110 1.14 3.07 -13.54
N PHE A 111 2.01 3.74 -14.29
CA PHE A 111 2.16 3.49 -15.72
C PHE A 111 3.58 3.79 -16.22
N ALA A 112 3.98 3.17 -17.33
CA ALA A 112 5.22 3.52 -18.02
C ALA A 112 4.95 4.56 -19.11
N SER A 113 5.84 5.53 -19.30
CA SER A 113 5.70 6.55 -20.32
C SER A 113 7.04 7.01 -20.88
N GLU A 114 7.08 7.24 -22.20
CA GLU A 114 8.22 7.88 -22.89
C GLU A 114 8.10 9.42 -22.91
N ALA A 115 7.11 9.98 -22.21
CA ALA A 115 6.84 11.42 -22.19
C ALA A 115 7.80 12.18 -21.26
N SER A 116 8.39 13.25 -21.77
CA SER A 116 9.34 14.13 -21.05
C SER A 116 8.67 15.28 -20.30
N ASN A 117 7.35 15.42 -20.39
CA ASN A 117 6.60 16.55 -19.83
C ASN A 117 5.64 16.18 -18.69
N LEU A 118 5.58 14.92 -18.27
CA LEU A 118 4.72 14.49 -17.16
C LEU A 118 5.19 15.05 -15.82
N VAL A 119 6.51 15.24 -15.66
CA VAL A 119 7.14 15.89 -14.51
C VAL A 119 8.24 16.84 -14.95
N THR A 120 8.59 17.80 -14.12
CA THR A 120 9.74 18.68 -14.37
C THR A 120 11.05 17.92 -14.23
N GLY A 121 12.01 18.18 -15.12
CA GLY A 121 13.36 17.59 -15.02
C GLY A 121 13.46 16.16 -15.52
N ASP A 122 12.50 15.71 -16.32
CA ASP A 122 12.66 14.50 -17.12
C ASP A 122 13.50 14.80 -18.36
N THR A 123 14.71 14.23 -18.42
CA THR A 123 15.72 14.56 -19.42
C THR A 123 16.50 13.34 -19.94
N ASN A 124 16.15 12.13 -19.52
CA ASN A 124 16.90 10.91 -19.86
C ASN A 124 16.54 10.36 -21.26
N ALA A 125 15.44 10.82 -21.86
CA ALA A 125 14.90 10.32 -23.13
C ALA A 125 14.65 8.79 -23.13
N ALA A 126 14.31 8.23 -21.97
CA ALA A 126 13.94 6.83 -21.78
C ALA A 126 12.52 6.73 -21.22
N ALA A 127 11.90 5.55 -21.32
CA ALA A 127 10.62 5.36 -20.64
C ALA A 127 10.83 5.28 -19.13
N ASP A 128 10.03 6.02 -18.39
CA ASP A 128 10.04 6.09 -16.93
C ASP A 128 8.72 5.56 -16.35
N ILE A 129 8.75 5.22 -15.06
CA ILE A 129 7.54 4.87 -14.31
C ILE A 129 6.99 6.08 -13.58
N PHE A 130 5.70 6.32 -13.78
CA PHE A 130 4.93 7.39 -13.16
C PHE A 130 3.78 6.84 -12.34
N VAL A 131 3.32 7.61 -11.36
CA VAL A 131 2.06 7.39 -10.65
C VAL A 131 1.21 8.64 -10.76
N HIS A 132 -0.01 8.49 -11.27
CA HIS A 132 -1.04 9.53 -11.23
C HIS A 132 -1.97 9.27 -10.04
N ASP A 133 -2.12 10.27 -9.17
CA ASP A 133 -3.12 10.27 -8.12
C ASP A 133 -4.40 10.93 -8.61
N ARG A 134 -5.46 10.14 -8.79
CA ARG A 134 -6.75 10.62 -9.29
C ARG A 134 -7.47 11.55 -8.31
N LEU A 135 -7.10 11.55 -7.02
CA LEU A 135 -7.70 12.44 -6.03
C LEU A 135 -7.06 13.83 -6.06
N SER A 136 -5.73 13.91 -5.93
CA SER A 136 -5.01 15.19 -5.91
C SER A 136 -4.70 15.72 -7.31
N ARG A 137 -4.79 14.87 -8.33
CA ARG A 137 -4.36 15.10 -9.73
C ARG A 137 -2.86 15.31 -9.90
N GLU A 138 -2.08 14.94 -8.89
CA GLU A 138 -0.62 15.00 -8.97
C GLU A 138 -0.06 13.79 -9.72
N THR A 139 0.96 14.05 -10.54
CA THR A 139 1.75 13.03 -11.22
C THR A 139 3.18 13.09 -10.73
N GLU A 140 3.71 11.95 -10.29
CA GLU A 140 5.10 11.85 -9.85
C GLU A 140 5.84 10.74 -10.60
N ARG A 141 7.15 10.92 -10.79
CA ARG A 141 8.05 9.88 -11.31
C ARG A 141 8.60 9.06 -10.15
N VAL A 142 8.39 7.75 -10.18
CA VAL A 142 8.83 6.81 -9.13
C VAL A 142 10.06 5.98 -9.52
N SER A 143 10.49 6.09 -10.78
CA SER A 143 11.75 5.54 -11.29
C SER A 143 12.92 6.48 -10.97
N VAL A 144 13.10 6.75 -9.68
CA VAL A 144 14.16 7.61 -9.14
C VAL A 144 14.93 6.90 -8.04
N ASN A 145 16.18 7.31 -7.82
CA ASN A 145 16.99 6.82 -6.71
C ASN A 145 16.63 7.51 -5.38
N ASN A 146 17.27 7.11 -4.29
CA ASN A 146 17.03 7.68 -2.95
C ASN A 146 17.35 9.19 -2.82
N ALA A 147 18.10 9.76 -3.77
CA ALA A 147 18.38 11.20 -3.85
C ALA A 147 17.36 11.95 -4.73
N GLY A 148 16.37 11.24 -5.32
CA GLY A 148 15.40 11.79 -6.26
C GLY A 148 15.94 11.97 -7.67
N GLU A 149 17.11 11.40 -7.99
CA GLU A 149 17.67 11.45 -9.34
C GLU A 149 16.99 10.42 -10.24
N GLN A 150 16.70 10.82 -11.47
CA GLN A 150 16.03 9.96 -12.46
C GLN A 150 16.85 8.75 -12.85
N SER A 151 16.17 7.70 -13.28
CA SER A 151 16.77 6.52 -13.90
C SER A 151 17.60 6.93 -15.14
N ASP A 152 18.77 6.31 -15.34
CA ASP A 152 19.65 6.56 -16.49
C ASP A 152 19.35 5.67 -17.71
N ASN A 153 18.30 4.85 -17.64
CA ASN A 153 17.89 3.93 -18.68
C ASN A 153 16.40 3.53 -18.54
N LYS A 154 15.86 2.80 -19.51
CA LYS A 154 14.43 2.44 -19.56
C LYS A 154 13.97 1.66 -18.33
N SER A 155 12.82 2.08 -17.80
CA SER A 155 12.00 1.37 -16.81
C SER A 155 10.66 0.92 -17.42
N ALA A 156 10.12 -0.21 -16.97
CA ALA A 156 8.89 -0.81 -17.51
C ALA A 156 8.15 -1.68 -16.47
N SER A 157 6.97 -2.17 -16.86
CA SER A 157 6.14 -3.15 -16.12
C SER A 157 5.85 -2.77 -14.68
N PRO A 158 5.19 -1.62 -14.45
CA PRO A 158 4.85 -1.18 -13.11
C PRO A 158 3.73 -2.04 -12.51
N SER A 159 3.78 -2.20 -11.19
CA SER A 159 2.72 -2.77 -10.37
C SER A 159 2.66 -2.00 -9.05
N ILE A 160 1.45 -1.68 -8.56
CA ILE A 160 1.27 -0.83 -7.38
C ILE A 160 0.46 -1.53 -6.29
N SER A 161 0.84 -1.34 -5.03
CA SER A 161 0.15 -1.91 -3.87
C SER A 161 -1.28 -1.37 -3.70
N GLY A 162 -2.08 -2.05 -2.89
CA GLY A 162 -3.51 -1.76 -2.76
C GLY A 162 -3.82 -0.38 -2.19
N ASP A 163 -2.97 0.08 -1.28
CA ASP A 163 -2.99 1.43 -0.71
C ASP A 163 -2.28 2.47 -1.60
N GLY A 164 -1.65 2.04 -2.69
CA GLY A 164 -0.89 2.90 -3.58
C GLY A 164 0.51 3.24 -3.10
N ARG A 165 0.99 2.75 -1.94
CA ARG A 165 2.26 3.22 -1.35
C ARG A 165 3.51 2.68 -2.04
N TYR A 166 3.48 1.41 -2.45
CA TYR A 166 4.65 0.71 -2.99
C TYR A 166 4.45 0.44 -4.47
N VAL A 167 5.43 0.82 -5.27
CA VAL A 167 5.45 0.54 -6.72
C VAL A 167 6.61 -0.40 -7.01
N ALA A 168 6.32 -1.57 -7.55
CA ALA A 168 7.31 -2.48 -8.09
C ALA A 168 7.44 -2.27 -9.60
N PHE A 169 8.65 -2.28 -10.15
CA PHE A 169 8.88 -2.12 -11.59
C PHE A 169 10.21 -2.76 -12.00
N ALA A 170 10.36 -3.06 -13.29
CA ALA A 170 11.61 -3.52 -13.88
C ALA A 170 12.39 -2.32 -14.44
N SER A 171 13.71 -2.29 -14.29
CA SER A 171 14.54 -1.22 -14.85
C SER A 171 15.90 -1.70 -15.32
N LEU A 172 16.38 -1.15 -16.45
CA LEU A 172 17.74 -1.33 -16.98
C LEU A 172 18.73 -0.29 -16.42
N ALA A 173 18.27 0.59 -15.52
CA ALA A 173 19.06 1.69 -15.01
C ALA A 173 20.08 1.22 -13.98
N ALA A 174 21.32 1.69 -14.10
CA ALA A 174 22.41 1.33 -13.20
C ALA A 174 22.51 2.26 -11.98
N ASN A 175 21.75 3.36 -11.97
CA ASN A 175 21.87 4.43 -10.98
C ASN A 175 20.72 4.48 -9.95
N LEU A 176 19.76 3.55 -10.01
CA LEU A 176 18.62 3.53 -9.08
C LEU A 176 19.01 3.11 -7.66
N VAL A 177 19.97 2.20 -7.54
CA VAL A 177 20.60 1.83 -6.26
C VAL A 177 22.10 1.77 -6.44
N GLN A 178 22.83 1.84 -5.34
CA GLN A 178 24.28 1.63 -5.36
C GLN A 178 24.59 0.18 -5.80
N ASP A 179 25.73 0.00 -6.47
CA ASP A 179 26.30 -1.31 -6.83
C ASP A 179 25.48 -2.13 -7.85
N ASP A 180 24.65 -1.47 -8.67
CA ASP A 180 24.15 -2.07 -9.92
C ASP A 180 25.28 -2.27 -10.93
N THR A 181 25.65 -3.53 -11.15
CA THR A 181 26.85 -3.86 -11.93
C THR A 181 26.65 -5.02 -12.91
N ASN A 182 25.44 -5.58 -12.99
CA ASN A 182 25.15 -6.72 -13.86
C ASN A 182 24.79 -6.32 -15.31
N ALA A 183 24.53 -5.02 -15.57
CA ALA A 183 24.07 -4.49 -16.86
C ALA A 183 22.81 -5.20 -17.41
N ALA A 184 21.96 -5.70 -16.51
CA ALA A 184 20.72 -6.40 -16.81
C ALA A 184 19.53 -5.70 -16.16
N ALA A 185 18.31 -6.03 -16.61
CA ALA A 185 17.11 -5.47 -15.97
C ALA A 185 16.94 -6.06 -14.57
N ASP A 186 16.68 -5.20 -13.58
CA ASP A 186 16.45 -5.59 -12.19
C ASP A 186 15.05 -5.18 -11.73
N ILE A 187 14.56 -5.82 -10.67
CA ILE A 187 13.28 -5.46 -10.06
C ILE A 187 13.53 -4.50 -8.91
N PHE A 188 12.86 -3.37 -8.94
CA PHE A 188 12.91 -2.35 -7.90
C PHE A 188 11.55 -2.20 -7.21
N ILE A 189 11.58 -1.76 -5.95
CA ILE A 189 10.40 -1.35 -5.19
C ILE A 189 10.64 0.06 -4.68
N PHE A 190 9.79 1.00 -5.07
CA PHE A 190 9.79 2.38 -4.59
C PHE A 190 8.69 2.58 -3.54
N ASP A 191 9.06 3.08 -2.37
CA ASP A 191 8.15 3.52 -1.31
C ASP A 191 7.88 5.02 -1.46
N ARG A 192 6.68 5.36 -1.96
CA ARG A 192 6.25 6.74 -2.21
C ARG A 192 6.12 7.57 -0.94
N LEU A 193 5.97 6.94 0.22
CA LEU A 193 5.87 7.68 1.47
C LEU A 193 7.23 8.13 1.99
N SER A 194 8.24 7.26 1.93
CA SER A 194 9.59 7.56 2.44
C SER A 194 10.56 8.02 1.35
N ASN A 195 10.12 8.06 0.09
CA ASN A 195 10.97 8.31 -1.07
C ASN A 195 12.21 7.38 -1.09
N HIS A 196 11.97 6.09 -0.87
CA HIS A 196 13.03 5.10 -0.76
C HIS A 196 12.85 3.99 -1.78
N ILE A 197 13.91 3.71 -2.54
CA ILE A 197 13.98 2.61 -3.50
C ILE A 197 14.86 1.48 -2.96
N LEU A 198 14.50 0.24 -3.28
CA LEU A 198 15.33 -0.93 -3.06
C LEU A 198 15.27 -1.88 -4.26
N ARG A 199 16.29 -2.72 -4.43
CA ARG A 199 16.28 -3.82 -5.39
C ARG A 199 15.69 -5.08 -4.75
N ALA A 200 14.70 -5.68 -5.40
CA ALA A 200 14.05 -6.93 -5.01
C ALA A 200 14.67 -8.17 -5.66
N SER A 201 15.34 -8.02 -6.81
CA SER A 201 16.13 -9.07 -7.48
C SER A 201 17.49 -9.27 -6.81
N VAL A 202 17.48 -9.53 -5.51
CA VAL A 202 18.66 -9.84 -4.69
C VAL A 202 18.48 -11.18 -3.99
N ASP A 203 19.59 -11.86 -3.70
CA ASP A 203 19.59 -13.06 -2.85
C ASP A 203 19.32 -12.72 -1.37
N ASN A 204 19.29 -13.74 -0.51
CA ASN A 204 19.02 -13.56 0.93
C ASN A 204 20.16 -12.87 1.70
N ASP A 205 21.33 -12.69 1.09
CA ASP A 205 22.47 -11.95 1.63
C ASP A 205 22.56 -10.53 1.02
N GLY A 206 21.60 -10.16 0.17
CA GLY A 206 21.51 -8.85 -0.49
C GLY A 206 22.35 -8.72 -1.77
N GLN A 207 22.90 -9.82 -2.30
CA GLN A 207 23.66 -9.78 -3.55
C GLN A 207 22.72 -9.73 -4.75
N GLN A 208 22.99 -8.85 -5.71
CA GLN A 208 22.19 -8.73 -6.94
C GLN A 208 22.14 -10.05 -7.74
N GLY A 209 21.03 -10.23 -8.45
CA GLY A 209 20.92 -11.24 -9.51
C GLY A 209 21.98 -11.01 -10.61
N ASN A 210 22.48 -12.10 -11.19
CA ASN A 210 23.50 -12.07 -12.24
C ASN A 210 22.94 -12.08 -13.67
N ALA A 211 21.61 -11.97 -13.82
CA ALA A 211 20.93 -11.88 -15.12
C ALA A 211 19.60 -11.13 -14.96
N ALA A 212 18.90 -10.92 -16.08
CA ALA A 212 17.70 -10.09 -16.13
C ALA A 212 16.54 -10.65 -15.32
N SER A 213 15.76 -9.74 -14.73
CA SER A 213 14.50 -10.00 -14.04
C SER A 213 13.39 -9.15 -14.67
N ARG A 214 12.16 -9.68 -14.71
CA ARG A 214 11.04 -9.08 -15.44
C ARG A 214 9.68 -9.37 -14.78
N ASN A 215 8.66 -8.66 -15.25
CA ASN A 215 7.24 -8.86 -14.90
C ASN A 215 6.97 -8.86 -13.38
N PRO A 216 7.39 -7.81 -12.64
CA PRO A 216 7.12 -7.76 -11.21
C PRO A 216 5.64 -7.46 -10.95
N ILE A 217 5.06 -8.18 -9.98
CA ILE A 217 3.73 -7.89 -9.47
C ILE A 217 3.79 -7.81 -7.95
N ILE A 218 3.41 -6.66 -7.39
CA ILE A 218 3.30 -6.47 -5.94
C ILE A 218 1.90 -6.84 -5.47
N ALA A 219 1.82 -7.66 -4.43
CA ALA A 219 0.56 -7.99 -3.78
C ALA A 219 -0.06 -6.72 -3.17
N ALA A 220 -1.40 -6.62 -3.13
CA ALA A 220 -2.11 -5.45 -2.63
C ALA A 220 -1.74 -5.09 -1.18
N ASN A 221 -1.30 -6.06 -0.38
CA ASN A 221 -0.78 -5.83 0.98
C ASN A 221 0.56 -5.07 1.03
N GLY A 222 1.21 -4.81 -0.10
CA GLY A 222 2.48 -4.09 -0.21
C GLY A 222 3.69 -4.82 0.35
N ARG A 223 3.58 -6.10 0.74
CA ARG A 223 4.66 -6.85 1.40
C ARG A 223 5.45 -7.75 0.46
N THR A 224 4.80 -8.26 -0.57
CA THR A 224 5.32 -9.37 -1.37
C THR A 224 5.35 -8.96 -2.83
N VAL A 225 6.49 -9.08 -3.48
CA VAL A 225 6.63 -8.92 -4.94
C VAL A 225 6.97 -10.27 -5.54
N VAL A 226 6.22 -10.69 -6.56
CA VAL A 226 6.57 -11.85 -7.39
C VAL A 226 7.17 -11.35 -8.71
N PHE A 227 8.16 -12.05 -9.25
CA PHE A 227 8.77 -11.71 -10.54
C PHE A 227 9.42 -12.95 -11.17
N ALA A 228 9.65 -12.89 -12.48
CA ALA A 228 10.46 -13.88 -13.20
C ALA A 228 11.91 -13.40 -13.31
N SER A 229 12.88 -14.32 -13.27
CA SER A 229 14.29 -14.01 -13.39
C SER A 229 15.07 -15.13 -14.07
N ASP A 230 15.98 -14.73 -14.95
CA ASP A 230 16.95 -15.62 -15.60
C ASP A 230 18.21 -15.80 -14.72
N ALA A 231 18.27 -15.16 -13.55
CA ALA A 231 19.41 -15.21 -12.65
C ALA A 231 19.54 -16.57 -11.96
N ASN A 232 20.75 -17.11 -11.94
CA ASN A 232 21.05 -18.41 -11.33
C ASN A 232 21.64 -18.30 -9.92
N ASN A 233 21.73 -17.10 -9.36
CA ASN A 233 22.31 -16.83 -8.03
C ASN A 233 21.31 -16.28 -7.00
N LEU A 234 20.03 -16.09 -7.33
CA LEU A 234 19.04 -15.55 -6.39
C LEU A 234 18.67 -16.52 -5.25
N THR A 235 18.81 -17.83 -5.49
CA THR A 235 18.68 -18.86 -4.45
C THR A 235 19.68 -19.99 -4.70
N PRO A 236 20.06 -20.76 -3.66
CA PRO A 236 20.93 -21.93 -3.84
C PRO A 236 20.34 -22.97 -4.81
N ASN A 237 21.24 -23.76 -5.41
CA ASN A 237 20.91 -24.89 -6.29
C ASN A 237 20.09 -24.52 -7.55
N ASN A 238 20.30 -23.34 -8.13
CA ASN A 238 19.77 -23.05 -9.47
C ASN A 238 20.70 -23.65 -10.54
N SER A 239 20.49 -24.92 -10.91
CA SER A 239 21.34 -25.65 -11.86
C SER A 239 20.83 -25.64 -13.30
N TYR A 240 19.68 -25.02 -13.55
CA TYR A 240 19.07 -24.95 -14.87
C TYR A 240 19.18 -23.51 -15.34
N ASP A 241 19.87 -23.26 -16.46
CA ASP A 241 19.92 -21.93 -17.12
C ASP A 241 18.54 -21.63 -17.77
N VAL A 242 17.49 -21.63 -16.95
CA VAL A 242 16.10 -21.39 -17.35
C VAL A 242 15.50 -20.34 -16.41
N SER A 243 14.59 -19.54 -16.96
CA SER A 243 13.80 -18.58 -16.19
C SER A 243 13.08 -19.27 -15.03
N ASP A 244 13.22 -18.69 -13.85
CA ASP A 244 12.58 -19.10 -12.60
C ASP A 244 11.73 -17.96 -12.03
N ILE A 245 10.75 -18.31 -11.20
CA ILE A 245 9.90 -17.34 -10.52
C ILE A 245 10.32 -17.22 -9.06
N TYR A 246 10.41 -15.97 -8.60
CA TYR A 246 10.82 -15.63 -7.24
C TYR A 246 9.78 -14.74 -6.58
N ILE A 247 9.72 -14.85 -5.26
CA ILE A 247 9.03 -13.91 -4.38
C ILE A 247 10.06 -13.21 -3.52
N PHE A 248 9.99 -11.89 -3.48
CA PHE A 248 10.71 -11.07 -2.51
C PHE A 248 9.75 -10.50 -1.46
N ASN A 249 10.06 -10.73 -0.18
CA ASN A 249 9.36 -10.16 0.95
C ASN A 249 10.09 -8.90 1.42
N ARG A 250 9.57 -7.73 1.07
CA ARG A 250 10.25 -6.45 1.35
C ARG A 250 10.37 -6.09 2.83
N VAL A 251 9.60 -6.74 3.70
CA VAL A 251 9.67 -6.50 5.15
C VAL A 251 10.75 -7.36 5.79
N LEU A 252 10.93 -8.59 5.28
CA LEU A 252 11.92 -9.53 5.80
C LEU A 252 13.26 -9.44 5.06
N ALA A 253 13.31 -8.75 3.91
CA ALA A 253 14.41 -8.79 2.95
C ALA A 253 14.78 -10.24 2.60
N LYS A 254 13.77 -11.05 2.27
CA LYS A 254 13.95 -12.47 1.94
C LYS A 254 13.39 -12.80 0.58
N ILE A 255 14.15 -13.59 -0.17
CA ILE A 255 13.76 -14.14 -1.46
C ILE A 255 13.50 -15.65 -1.35
N GLU A 256 12.45 -16.08 -2.03
CA GLU A 256 11.99 -17.49 -2.08
C GLU A 256 11.70 -17.88 -3.53
N ARG A 257 12.19 -19.04 -3.97
CA ARG A 257 11.78 -19.64 -5.25
C ARG A 257 10.34 -20.14 -5.16
N VAL A 258 9.51 -19.83 -6.15
CA VAL A 258 8.10 -20.25 -6.21
C VAL A 258 7.93 -21.66 -6.78
N PRO A 259 8.51 -22.00 -7.95
CA PRO A 259 8.29 -23.28 -8.59
C PRO A 259 9.14 -24.36 -7.91
N VAL A 260 8.59 -24.93 -6.84
CA VAL A 260 9.23 -25.98 -6.04
C VAL A 260 8.32 -27.21 -6.01
N ALA A 261 8.88 -28.37 -6.32
CA ALA A 261 8.19 -29.66 -6.27
C ALA A 261 7.98 -30.13 -4.82
N SER A 262 7.14 -31.14 -4.61
CA SER A 262 6.83 -31.66 -3.27
C SER A 262 8.04 -32.25 -2.53
N ASP A 263 9.08 -32.67 -3.26
CA ASP A 263 10.34 -33.16 -2.69
C ASP A 263 11.35 -32.04 -2.39
N GLY A 264 10.98 -30.77 -2.62
CA GLY A 264 11.83 -29.61 -2.41
C GLY A 264 12.74 -29.27 -3.60
N SER A 265 12.74 -30.06 -4.67
CA SER A 265 13.51 -29.74 -5.88
C SER A 265 12.90 -28.55 -6.64
N PRO A 266 13.72 -27.69 -7.28
CA PRO A 266 13.21 -26.64 -8.16
C PRO A 266 12.52 -27.24 -9.39
N ALA A 267 11.67 -26.46 -10.06
CA ALA A 267 11.13 -26.84 -11.37
C ALA A 267 12.26 -27.21 -12.33
N ASN A 268 12.09 -28.33 -13.05
CA ASN A 268 13.13 -28.86 -13.93
C ASN A 268 13.09 -28.30 -15.36
N GLN A 269 12.24 -27.30 -15.63
CA GLN A 269 12.05 -26.64 -16.91
C GLN A 269 11.57 -25.20 -16.69
N TRP A 270 11.50 -24.43 -17.78
CA TRP A 270 11.04 -23.05 -17.86
C TRP A 270 9.76 -22.76 -17.04
N THR A 271 9.80 -21.65 -16.31
CA THR A 271 8.66 -21.06 -15.61
C THR A 271 8.63 -19.55 -15.86
N ASP A 272 7.42 -18.99 -16.05
CA ASP A 272 7.24 -17.56 -16.31
C ASP A 272 5.79 -17.11 -16.06
N PHE A 273 5.51 -15.84 -16.32
CA PHE A 273 4.22 -15.17 -16.20
C PHE A 273 3.63 -15.27 -14.78
N PRO A 274 4.37 -14.90 -13.72
CA PRO A 274 3.83 -14.97 -12.38
C PRO A 274 2.71 -13.95 -12.16
N VAL A 275 1.65 -14.36 -11.49
CA VAL A 275 0.63 -13.47 -10.89
C VAL A 275 0.38 -13.87 -9.44
N ILE A 276 0.08 -12.92 -8.57
CA ILE A 276 -0.05 -13.13 -7.13
C ILE A 276 -1.39 -12.60 -6.61
N SER A 277 -2.01 -13.34 -5.68
CA SER A 277 -3.23 -12.89 -5.00
C SER A 277 -2.97 -11.65 -4.13
N ALA A 278 -3.99 -10.85 -3.84
CA ALA A 278 -3.88 -9.58 -3.12
C ALA A 278 -3.27 -9.73 -1.71
N ASN A 279 -3.56 -10.85 -1.04
CA ASN A 279 -2.99 -11.21 0.26
C ASN A 279 -1.57 -11.82 0.19
N GLY A 280 -1.05 -12.05 -1.02
CA GLY A 280 0.26 -12.64 -1.27
C GLY A 280 0.37 -14.13 -0.95
N GLN A 281 -0.73 -14.87 -0.80
CA GLN A 281 -0.72 -16.29 -0.37
C GLN A 281 -0.68 -17.28 -1.53
N ARG A 282 -1.21 -16.93 -2.70
CA ARG A 282 -1.21 -17.79 -3.88
C ARG A 282 -0.49 -17.12 -5.03
N VAL A 283 0.40 -17.86 -5.68
CA VAL A 283 1.04 -17.43 -6.93
C VAL A 283 0.63 -18.40 -8.03
N ALA A 284 0.05 -17.86 -9.10
CA ALA A 284 -0.19 -18.60 -10.31
C ALA A 284 0.94 -18.34 -11.31
N PHE A 285 1.33 -19.35 -12.08
CA PHE A 285 2.40 -19.25 -13.06
C PHE A 285 2.29 -20.30 -14.17
N LEU A 286 2.93 -20.05 -15.30
CA LEU A 286 3.05 -21.01 -16.40
C LEU A 286 4.33 -21.84 -16.27
N SER A 287 4.23 -23.13 -16.58
CA SER A 287 5.42 -23.98 -16.70
C SER A 287 5.17 -25.22 -17.58
N ILE A 288 6.25 -25.73 -18.17
CA ILE A 288 6.32 -27.05 -18.81
C ILE A 288 7.04 -28.08 -17.92
N ALA A 289 7.32 -27.75 -16.66
CA ALA A 289 8.03 -28.62 -15.74
C ALA A 289 7.26 -29.91 -15.46
N THR A 290 8.01 -31.01 -15.46
CA THR A 290 7.46 -32.37 -15.32
C THR A 290 7.51 -32.87 -13.87
N ASN A 291 8.25 -32.19 -12.99
CA ASN A 291 8.40 -32.55 -11.58
C ASN A 291 7.51 -31.75 -10.62
N LEU A 292 6.82 -30.69 -11.08
CA LEU A 292 5.95 -29.88 -10.22
C LEU A 292 4.62 -30.57 -9.85
N ALA A 293 4.10 -31.42 -10.74
CA ALA A 293 2.90 -32.21 -10.50
C ALA A 293 2.92 -33.47 -11.36
N ALA A 294 2.28 -34.54 -10.89
CA ALA A 294 2.16 -35.78 -11.65
C ALA A 294 1.47 -35.57 -13.01
N GLY A 295 1.86 -36.37 -14.00
CA GLY A 295 1.33 -36.32 -15.36
C GLY A 295 2.18 -35.47 -16.31
N TYR A 296 2.26 -35.90 -17.57
CA TYR A 296 2.95 -35.17 -18.63
C TYR A 296 1.98 -34.20 -19.30
N ALA A 297 2.40 -32.95 -19.50
CA ALA A 297 1.70 -32.00 -20.37
C ALA A 297 2.63 -31.63 -21.53
N PRO A 298 2.22 -31.82 -22.80
CA PRO A 298 3.04 -31.49 -23.96
C PRO A 298 3.18 -29.97 -24.19
N ARG A 299 2.42 -29.15 -23.46
CA ARG A 299 2.40 -27.68 -23.51
C ARG A 299 2.38 -27.10 -22.10
N ALA A 300 2.61 -25.79 -22.00
CA ALA A 300 2.62 -25.08 -20.72
C ALA A 300 1.29 -25.28 -19.98
N SER A 301 1.37 -25.56 -18.68
CA SER A 301 0.23 -25.64 -17.78
C SER A 301 0.29 -24.50 -16.77
N ILE A 302 -0.87 -24.12 -16.24
CA ILE A 302 -0.97 -23.15 -15.16
C ILE A 302 -0.85 -23.90 -13.83
N TYR A 303 0.11 -23.49 -13.03
CA TYR A 303 0.35 -24.00 -11.69
C TYR A 303 -0.03 -22.96 -10.65
N ILE A 304 -0.49 -23.43 -9.48
CA ILE A 304 -0.72 -22.60 -8.30
C ILE A 304 0.25 -23.05 -7.21
N ARG A 305 1.07 -22.11 -6.73
CA ARG A 305 1.81 -22.25 -5.49
C ARG A 305 0.95 -21.68 -4.37
N ASP A 306 0.51 -22.55 -3.46
CA ASP A 306 -0.06 -22.12 -2.19
C ASP A 306 1.08 -21.99 -1.17
N ARG A 307 1.27 -20.79 -0.64
CA ARG A 307 2.39 -20.47 0.26
C ARG A 307 2.11 -20.87 1.70
N GLN A 308 0.85 -21.07 2.07
CA GLN A 308 0.49 -21.56 3.40
C GLN A 308 0.82 -23.04 3.52
N THR A 309 0.49 -23.84 2.50
CA THR A 309 0.80 -25.28 2.48
C THR A 309 2.18 -25.58 1.88
N GLN A 310 2.81 -24.60 1.22
CA GLN A 310 4.05 -24.76 0.47
C GLN A 310 3.96 -25.84 -0.61
N THR A 311 2.81 -25.94 -1.28
CA THR A 311 2.56 -26.93 -2.33
C THR A 311 2.33 -26.26 -3.68
N SER A 312 2.90 -26.85 -4.73
CA SER A 312 2.63 -26.49 -6.12
C SER A 312 1.64 -27.51 -6.70
N THR A 313 0.54 -27.05 -7.29
CA THR A 313 -0.46 -27.92 -7.93
C THR A 313 -0.70 -27.46 -9.37
N ARG A 314 -0.95 -28.41 -10.28
CA ARG A 314 -1.40 -28.08 -11.64
C ARG A 314 -2.87 -27.72 -11.57
N ALA A 315 -3.21 -26.45 -11.82
CA ALA A 315 -4.58 -25.97 -11.75
C ALA A 315 -5.33 -26.12 -13.08
N ALA A 316 -4.66 -25.80 -14.20
CA ALA A 316 -5.26 -25.92 -15.51
C ALA A 316 -4.21 -26.33 -16.57
N ASN A 317 -4.66 -27.04 -17.59
CA ASN A 317 -3.88 -27.29 -18.79
C ASN A 317 -4.59 -26.63 -19.97
N PRO A 318 -4.23 -25.37 -20.29
CA PRO A 318 -4.87 -24.64 -21.38
C PRO A 318 -4.49 -25.17 -22.76
N GLU A 319 -3.53 -26.11 -22.87
CA GLU A 319 -3.07 -26.65 -24.15
C GLU A 319 -2.56 -25.58 -25.15
N MET A 320 -2.21 -24.39 -24.66
CA MET A 320 -1.65 -23.25 -25.39
C MET A 320 -0.92 -22.32 -24.43
N ASP A 321 -0.14 -21.37 -24.94
CA ASP A 321 0.30 -20.24 -24.13
C ASP A 321 -0.97 -19.44 -23.74
N SER A 322 -1.27 -19.41 -22.45
CA SER A 322 -2.54 -18.93 -21.94
C SER A 322 -2.34 -17.68 -21.11
N ILE A 323 -3.26 -16.74 -21.29
CA ILE A 323 -3.40 -15.57 -20.43
C ILE A 323 -4.28 -15.99 -19.26
N PHE A 324 -3.89 -15.61 -18.06
CA PHE A 324 -4.63 -15.94 -16.86
C PHE A 324 -4.53 -14.84 -15.81
N ALA A 325 -5.49 -14.85 -14.90
CA ALA A 325 -5.56 -13.97 -13.75
C ALA A 325 -6.01 -14.76 -12.54
N ILE A 326 -5.56 -14.34 -11.36
CA ILE A 326 -6.05 -14.87 -10.09
C ILE A 326 -6.81 -13.76 -9.34
N SER A 327 -7.93 -14.10 -8.72
CA SER A 327 -8.68 -13.16 -7.88
C SER A 327 -7.85 -12.72 -6.67
N GLY A 328 -8.18 -11.54 -6.14
CA GLY A 328 -7.43 -10.99 -5.01
C GLY A 328 -7.52 -11.85 -3.74
N ASP A 329 -8.63 -12.55 -3.52
CA ASP A 329 -8.79 -13.53 -2.45
C ASP A 329 -8.07 -14.87 -2.72
N GLY A 330 -7.56 -15.06 -3.94
CA GLY A 330 -6.83 -16.25 -4.38
C GLY A 330 -7.72 -17.46 -4.67
N GLN A 331 -9.05 -17.32 -4.72
CA GLN A 331 -9.97 -18.45 -4.88
C GLN A 331 -10.35 -18.76 -6.33
N THR A 332 -10.23 -17.80 -7.23
CA THR A 332 -10.68 -17.93 -8.62
C THR A 332 -9.51 -17.72 -9.58
N LEU A 333 -9.34 -18.64 -10.52
CA LEU A 333 -8.41 -18.53 -11.64
C LEU A 333 -9.23 -18.31 -12.92
N ALA A 334 -9.04 -17.18 -13.59
CA ALA A 334 -9.50 -17.00 -14.97
C ALA A 334 -8.38 -17.44 -15.92
N TYR A 335 -8.71 -18.20 -16.95
CA TYR A 335 -7.73 -18.61 -17.95
C TYR A 335 -8.37 -18.87 -19.31
N LEU A 336 -7.56 -18.77 -20.37
CA LEU A 336 -7.97 -19.09 -21.73
C LEU A 336 -7.78 -20.58 -22.05
N ALA A 337 -8.77 -21.19 -22.68
CA ALA A 337 -8.70 -22.57 -23.16
C ALA A 337 -9.28 -22.69 -24.58
N PRO A 338 -8.94 -23.75 -25.35
CA PRO A 338 -9.58 -24.01 -26.63
C PRO A 338 -11.09 -24.20 -26.44
N ALA A 339 -11.86 -23.64 -27.37
CA ALA A 339 -13.28 -23.94 -27.50
C ALA A 339 -13.49 -25.31 -28.16
N GLN A 340 -14.71 -25.87 -28.06
CA GLN A 340 -15.07 -27.09 -28.81
C GLN A 340 -15.23 -26.81 -30.32
N GLU A 341 -15.51 -25.57 -30.69
CA GLU A 341 -15.57 -25.05 -32.07
C GLU A 341 -14.34 -24.14 -32.34
N GLU A 342 -14.19 -23.59 -33.55
CA GLU A 342 -13.10 -22.62 -33.83
C GLU A 342 -13.16 -21.43 -32.84
N GLY A 343 -12.04 -21.14 -32.16
CA GLY A 343 -11.93 -20.03 -31.22
C GLY A 343 -11.44 -20.44 -29.83
N TYR A 344 -11.63 -19.53 -28.87
CA TYR A 344 -11.14 -19.69 -27.50
C TYR A 344 -12.24 -19.41 -26.49
N ASN A 345 -12.19 -20.07 -25.33
CA ASN A 345 -13.12 -19.82 -24.23
C ASN A 345 -12.37 -19.30 -23.01
N ILE A 346 -12.89 -18.22 -22.43
CA ILE A 346 -12.48 -17.81 -21.10
C ILE A 346 -13.19 -18.71 -20.09
N ARG A 347 -12.41 -19.32 -19.20
CA ARG A 347 -12.89 -20.21 -18.14
C ARG A 347 -12.52 -19.65 -16.77
N LEU A 348 -13.45 -19.79 -15.83
CA LEU A 348 -13.22 -19.54 -14.40
C LEU A 348 -13.13 -20.87 -13.67
N LEU A 349 -12.04 -21.09 -12.97
CA LEU A 349 -11.81 -22.23 -12.09
C LEU A 349 -11.84 -21.77 -10.64
N ASN A 350 -12.74 -22.32 -9.84
CA ASN A 350 -12.68 -22.19 -8.40
C ASN A 350 -11.61 -23.13 -7.86
N LEU A 351 -10.54 -22.56 -7.32
CA LEU A 351 -9.35 -23.28 -6.82
C LEU A 351 -9.61 -24.10 -5.55
N THR A 352 -10.75 -23.91 -4.90
CA THR A 352 -11.15 -24.67 -3.69
C THR A 352 -12.06 -25.83 -4.04
N SER A 353 -13.11 -25.61 -4.85
CA SER A 353 -14.07 -26.64 -5.22
C SER A 353 -13.66 -27.45 -6.45
N GLY A 354 -12.74 -26.92 -7.27
CA GLY A 354 -12.40 -27.46 -8.59
C GLY A 354 -13.51 -27.26 -9.63
N GLN A 355 -14.56 -26.50 -9.30
CA GLN A 355 -15.63 -26.20 -10.25
C GLN A 355 -15.12 -25.25 -11.33
N GLU A 356 -15.41 -25.60 -12.59
CA GLU A 356 -15.03 -24.81 -13.75
C GLU A 356 -16.26 -24.35 -14.53
N THR A 357 -16.27 -23.09 -14.95
CA THR A 357 -17.35 -22.46 -15.71
C THR A 357 -16.77 -21.74 -16.93
N SER A 358 -17.31 -22.00 -18.12
CA SER A 358 -17.00 -21.20 -19.32
C SER A 358 -17.87 -19.94 -19.35
N ILE A 359 -17.25 -18.78 -19.47
CA ILE A 359 -17.93 -17.48 -19.31
C ILE A 359 -18.01 -16.64 -20.58
N TYR A 360 -17.17 -16.94 -21.58
CA TYR A 360 -17.19 -16.24 -22.86
C TYR A 360 -16.51 -17.05 -23.95
N ASN A 361 -17.08 -17.05 -25.15
CA ASN A 361 -16.48 -17.62 -26.36
C ASN A 361 -15.97 -16.47 -27.23
N LEU A 362 -14.67 -16.47 -27.53
CA LEU A 362 -13.99 -15.49 -28.36
C LEU A 362 -13.84 -16.04 -29.78
N SER A 363 -14.33 -15.28 -30.75
CA SER A 363 -14.16 -15.53 -32.19
C SER A 363 -12.89 -14.92 -32.78
N GLY A 364 -12.20 -14.02 -32.06
CA GLY A 364 -10.99 -13.34 -32.52
C GLY A 364 -9.76 -13.58 -31.63
N GLU A 365 -8.77 -12.70 -31.73
CA GLU A 365 -7.50 -12.80 -30.98
C GLU A 365 -7.57 -12.02 -29.66
N LEU A 366 -7.02 -12.61 -28.59
CA LEU A 366 -6.68 -11.93 -27.32
C LEU A 366 -5.23 -11.46 -27.34
N SER A 367 -4.90 -10.34 -26.68
CA SER A 367 -3.55 -9.76 -26.80
C SER A 367 -2.64 -9.84 -25.59
N GLY A 368 -3.07 -10.39 -24.45
CA GLY A 368 -2.11 -10.82 -23.43
C GLY A 368 -2.49 -10.61 -21.97
N HIS A 369 -3.50 -9.78 -21.67
CA HIS A 369 -3.69 -9.31 -20.31
C HIS A 369 -5.14 -9.50 -19.83
N SER A 370 -5.24 -10.00 -18.61
CA SER A 370 -6.50 -10.10 -17.91
C SER A 370 -6.27 -9.89 -16.41
N THR A 371 -7.29 -9.42 -15.72
CA THR A 371 -7.22 -9.15 -14.29
C THR A 371 -8.58 -9.40 -13.64
N LEU A 372 -8.57 -9.89 -12.41
CA LEU A 372 -9.77 -10.20 -11.64
C LEU A 372 -9.92 -9.27 -10.45
N SER A 373 -11.18 -8.95 -10.11
CA SER A 373 -11.54 -8.30 -8.85
C SER A 373 -11.15 -9.15 -7.64
N GLN A 374 -11.21 -8.55 -6.44
CA GLN A 374 -10.86 -9.20 -5.18
C GLN A 374 -11.65 -10.51 -4.95
N ASP A 375 -12.93 -10.51 -5.27
CA ASP A 375 -13.85 -11.65 -5.13
C ASP A 375 -13.91 -12.56 -6.37
N GLY A 376 -13.18 -12.23 -7.44
CA GLY A 376 -13.19 -12.97 -8.70
C GLY A 376 -14.48 -12.82 -9.51
N ARG A 377 -15.35 -11.88 -9.15
CA ARG A 377 -16.64 -11.64 -9.78
C ARG A 377 -16.55 -10.87 -11.11
N VAL A 378 -15.57 -9.98 -11.21
CA VAL A 378 -15.36 -9.13 -12.40
C VAL A 378 -14.01 -9.44 -13.02
N LEU A 379 -14.01 -9.75 -14.30
CA LEU A 379 -12.83 -9.98 -15.12
C LEU A 379 -12.71 -8.87 -16.16
N ALA A 380 -11.63 -8.10 -16.13
CA ALA A 380 -11.27 -7.22 -17.24
C ALA A 380 -10.25 -7.90 -18.14
N PHE A 381 -10.43 -7.80 -19.45
CA PHE A 381 -9.59 -8.43 -20.47
C PHE A 381 -9.63 -7.63 -21.77
N ASP A 382 -8.57 -7.71 -22.57
CA ASP A 382 -8.53 -7.14 -23.91
C ASP A 382 -8.72 -8.20 -25.00
N ALA A 383 -9.55 -7.89 -25.99
CA ALA A 383 -9.92 -8.81 -27.06
C ALA A 383 -10.17 -8.08 -28.38
N SER A 384 -10.05 -8.81 -29.48
CA SER A 384 -10.63 -8.45 -30.77
C SER A 384 -11.80 -9.38 -31.07
N GLU A 385 -12.97 -8.84 -31.40
CA GLU A 385 -14.13 -9.68 -31.77
C GLU A 385 -13.94 -10.36 -33.13
N THR A 386 -13.16 -9.74 -34.02
CA THR A 386 -12.78 -10.28 -35.33
C THR A 386 -11.33 -9.91 -35.65
N THR A 387 -10.69 -10.64 -36.56
CA THR A 387 -9.30 -10.38 -36.99
C THR A 387 -9.08 -9.01 -37.67
N TRP A 388 -10.16 -8.28 -37.98
CA TRP A 388 -10.12 -7.01 -38.70
C TRP A 388 -10.56 -5.81 -37.85
N GLN A 389 -11.03 -6.05 -36.62
CA GLN A 389 -11.36 -5.00 -35.67
C GLN A 389 -10.18 -4.71 -34.76
N GLU A 390 -10.04 -3.44 -34.40
CA GLU A 390 -9.07 -3.02 -33.40
C GLU A 390 -9.42 -3.59 -32.04
N ARG A 391 -8.40 -3.90 -31.25
CA ARG A 391 -8.54 -4.49 -29.92
C ARG A 391 -9.28 -3.52 -29.00
N GLN A 392 -10.21 -4.03 -28.22
CA GLN A 392 -10.96 -3.28 -27.23
C GLN A 392 -10.82 -3.96 -25.86
N VAL A 393 -11.06 -3.20 -24.80
CA VAL A 393 -11.10 -3.72 -23.43
C VAL A 393 -12.55 -4.02 -23.08
N TYR A 394 -12.78 -5.16 -22.44
CA TYR A 394 -14.08 -5.63 -21.98
C TYR A 394 -14.02 -5.99 -20.50
N ALA A 395 -15.18 -5.91 -19.84
CA ALA A 395 -15.39 -6.48 -18.51
C ALA A 395 -16.52 -7.49 -18.54
N TRP A 396 -16.23 -8.70 -18.08
CA TRP A 396 -17.24 -9.69 -17.71
C TRP A 396 -17.60 -9.50 -16.23
N ASP A 397 -18.89 -9.49 -15.91
CA ASP A 397 -19.43 -9.38 -14.55
C ASP A 397 -20.42 -10.52 -14.30
N GLU A 398 -20.11 -11.37 -13.32
CA GLU A 398 -20.92 -12.53 -12.95
C GLU A 398 -22.39 -12.20 -12.67
N ARG A 399 -22.67 -11.05 -12.06
CA ARG A 399 -24.03 -10.67 -11.65
C ARG A 399 -24.68 -9.69 -12.60
N GLY A 400 -23.95 -9.13 -13.57
CA GLY A 400 -24.48 -8.15 -14.52
C GLY A 400 -24.98 -6.83 -13.93
N GLU A 401 -24.82 -6.60 -12.63
CA GLU A 401 -25.26 -5.40 -11.94
C GLU A 401 -24.21 -4.91 -10.96
N MET A 402 -23.68 -3.71 -11.14
CA MET A 402 -22.83 -3.09 -10.15
C MET A 402 -23.71 -2.42 -9.08
N PRO A 403 -23.73 -2.92 -7.82
CA PRO A 403 -24.50 -2.26 -6.77
C PRO A 403 -23.96 -0.83 -6.55
N PRO A 404 -24.83 0.13 -6.17
CA PRO A 404 -24.37 1.45 -5.83
C PRO A 404 -23.33 1.35 -4.72
N SER A 405 -22.21 2.04 -4.91
CA SER A 405 -21.15 2.18 -3.93
C SER A 405 -20.55 3.57 -4.08
N PHE A 406 -20.11 4.13 -2.95
CA PHE A 406 -19.64 5.51 -2.90
C PHE A 406 -18.19 5.58 -2.44
N VAL A 407 -17.54 6.66 -2.86
CA VAL A 407 -16.20 7.04 -2.43
C VAL A 407 -16.32 8.11 -1.36
N VAL A 408 -15.59 7.94 -0.26
CA VAL A 408 -15.42 8.99 0.76
C VAL A 408 -13.95 9.37 0.87
N THR A 409 -13.69 10.68 0.79
CA THR A 409 -12.35 11.26 0.82
C THR A 409 -12.26 12.42 1.79
N GLY A 410 -11.05 12.67 2.25
CA GLY A 410 -10.73 13.80 3.11
C GLY A 410 -9.26 13.80 3.46
N GLN A 411 -8.87 14.74 4.29
CA GLN A 411 -7.50 14.96 4.70
C GLN A 411 -7.38 14.97 6.22
N VAL A 412 -6.27 14.46 6.73
CA VAL A 412 -5.93 14.52 8.14
C VAL A 412 -4.73 15.42 8.34
N MET A 413 -4.87 16.43 9.20
CA MET A 413 -3.83 17.42 9.49
C MET A 413 -3.53 17.48 10.99
N ASP A 414 -2.34 17.93 11.33
CA ASP A 414 -1.97 18.26 12.70
C ASP A 414 -2.48 19.66 13.12
N ALA A 415 -2.15 20.07 14.35
CA ALA A 415 -2.60 21.35 14.92
C ALA A 415 -2.05 22.58 14.16
N THR A 416 -0.97 22.41 13.41
CA THR A 416 -0.29 23.46 12.65
C THR A 416 -0.73 23.51 11.19
N GLY A 417 -1.63 22.60 10.79
CA GLY A 417 -2.09 22.45 9.41
C GLY A 417 -1.14 21.62 8.54
N HIS A 418 -0.15 20.93 9.11
CA HIS A 418 0.67 19.99 8.35
C HIS A 418 -0.06 18.66 8.16
N PRO A 419 0.01 18.05 6.97
CA PRO A 419 -0.61 16.76 6.74
C PRO A 419 -0.04 15.64 7.60
N LEU A 420 -0.90 14.74 8.06
CA LEU A 420 -0.52 13.57 8.85
C LEU A 420 -0.63 12.29 8.03
N ALA A 421 0.52 11.72 7.69
CA ALA A 421 0.59 10.41 7.05
C ALA A 421 0.34 9.25 8.03
N LEU A 422 -0.07 8.10 7.47
CA LEU A 422 -0.27 6.84 8.20
C LEU A 422 -1.30 6.91 9.34
N VAL A 423 -2.23 7.86 9.28
CA VAL A 423 -3.42 7.85 10.14
C VAL A 423 -4.36 6.78 9.62
N THR A 424 -4.77 5.85 10.48
CA THR A 424 -5.73 4.81 10.14
C THR A 424 -7.15 5.38 10.27
N LEU A 425 -7.98 5.25 9.24
CA LEU A 425 -9.40 5.58 9.27
C LEU A 425 -10.18 4.27 9.23
N GLU A 426 -11.05 4.03 10.22
CA GLU A 426 -11.97 2.89 10.26
C GLU A 426 -13.41 3.33 9.94
N ASP A 427 -14.12 2.56 9.11
CA ASP A 427 -15.50 2.86 8.64
C ASP A 427 -16.63 2.35 9.56
N GLY A 428 -16.30 1.87 10.77
CA GLY A 428 -17.23 1.27 11.72
C GLY A 428 -17.76 -0.11 11.33
N ARG A 429 -17.34 -0.63 10.16
CA ARG A 429 -17.62 -2.00 9.68
C ARG A 429 -16.37 -2.86 9.69
N GLY A 430 -15.27 -2.35 10.25
CA GLY A 430 -13.97 -2.99 10.35
C GLY A 430 -13.08 -2.81 9.11
N ASN A 431 -13.51 -2.05 8.09
CA ASN A 431 -12.61 -1.70 6.99
C ASN A 431 -11.75 -0.52 7.41
N THR A 432 -10.46 -0.60 7.11
CA THR A 432 -9.50 0.45 7.44
C THR A 432 -8.74 0.93 6.22
N VAL A 433 -8.50 2.23 6.11
CA VAL A 433 -7.56 2.84 5.15
C VAL A 433 -6.53 3.67 5.90
N LYS A 434 -5.40 3.99 5.26
CA LYS A 434 -4.40 4.89 5.81
C LYS A 434 -4.26 6.15 4.98
N THR A 435 -3.96 7.26 5.62
CA THR A 435 -3.56 8.49 4.93
C THR A 435 -2.19 8.35 4.29
N ASP A 436 -2.01 8.99 3.13
CA ASP A 436 -0.73 9.11 2.42
C ASP A 436 0.17 10.22 2.99
N GLY A 437 1.31 10.51 2.33
CA GLY A 437 2.24 11.57 2.71
C GLY A 437 1.60 12.97 2.75
N GLY A 438 0.59 13.20 1.91
CA GLY A 438 -0.22 14.42 1.89
C GLY A 438 -1.40 14.40 2.87
N GLY A 439 -1.49 13.40 3.76
CA GLY A 439 -2.57 13.28 4.74
C GLY A 439 -3.92 12.87 4.15
N TYR A 440 -4.00 12.55 2.86
CA TYR A 440 -5.28 12.21 2.21
C TYR A 440 -5.64 10.74 2.44
N PHE A 441 -6.91 10.49 2.76
CA PHE A 441 -7.49 9.14 2.72
C PHE A 441 -8.51 9.02 1.59
N TYR A 442 -8.68 7.79 1.10
CA TYR A 442 -9.61 7.46 0.04
C TYR A 442 -10.22 6.09 0.33
N ILE A 443 -11.52 6.09 0.66
CA ILE A 443 -12.29 4.88 0.92
C ILE A 443 -13.25 4.68 -0.25
N ASN A 444 -13.07 3.59 -0.98
CA ASN A 444 -13.97 3.18 -2.05
C ASN A 444 -14.84 2.00 -1.59
N GLY A 445 -15.96 1.78 -2.26
CA GLY A 445 -16.84 0.64 -1.99
C GLY A 445 -17.78 0.85 -0.80
N ILE A 446 -18.05 2.09 -0.38
CA ILE A 446 -18.98 2.34 0.72
C ILE A 446 -20.41 2.09 0.27
N ASN A 447 -21.06 1.07 0.84
CA ASN A 447 -22.47 0.78 0.56
C ASN A 447 -23.37 1.93 1.05
N PRO A 448 -24.50 2.19 0.36
CA PRO A 448 -25.46 3.20 0.76
C PRO A 448 -25.91 3.05 2.22
N GLY A 449 -26.12 4.19 2.89
CA GLY A 449 -26.57 4.25 4.27
C GLY A 449 -25.51 4.75 5.26
N PRO A 450 -25.74 4.56 6.57
CA PRO A 450 -24.90 5.15 7.61
C PRO A 450 -23.49 4.54 7.63
N VAL A 451 -22.49 5.42 7.74
CA VAL A 451 -21.08 5.09 7.95
C VAL A 451 -20.49 6.02 9.00
N THR A 452 -19.56 5.49 9.79
CA THR A 452 -18.84 6.24 10.82
C THR A 452 -17.35 6.17 10.52
N LEU A 453 -16.69 7.31 10.42
CA LEU A 453 -15.25 7.37 10.24
C LEU A 453 -14.57 7.71 11.57
N VAL A 454 -13.63 6.86 11.97
CA VAL A 454 -12.86 7.01 13.21
C VAL A 454 -11.36 7.04 12.87
N PRO A 455 -10.66 8.17 13.08
CA PRO A 455 -9.22 8.27 12.89
C PRO A 455 -8.47 7.71 14.11
N PHE A 456 -7.37 7.01 13.83
CA PHE A 456 -6.48 6.45 14.84
C PHE A 456 -5.02 6.54 14.38
N LYS A 457 -4.18 7.11 15.26
CA LYS A 457 -2.72 7.09 15.16
C LYS A 457 -2.18 7.17 16.58
N GLU A 458 -1.26 6.27 16.91
CA GLU A 458 -0.64 6.21 18.24
C GLU A 458 -0.02 7.57 18.60
N GLY A 459 -0.31 8.08 19.80
CA GLY A 459 0.14 9.40 20.25
C GLY A 459 -0.68 10.60 19.75
N TYR A 460 -1.71 10.39 18.91
CA TYR A 460 -2.56 11.46 18.39
C TYR A 460 -3.99 11.36 18.93
N ARG A 461 -4.60 12.52 19.15
CA ARG A 461 -6.04 12.67 19.35
C ARG A 461 -6.60 13.53 18.22
N PHE A 462 -7.77 13.16 17.71
CA PHE A 462 -8.35 13.80 16.55
C PHE A 462 -9.65 14.53 16.88
N GLY A 463 -9.83 15.69 16.25
CA GLY A 463 -11.00 16.53 16.31
C GLY A 463 -11.56 16.72 14.90
N PRO A 464 -12.80 16.31 14.62
CA PRO A 464 -13.68 15.50 15.50
C PRO A 464 -13.13 14.08 15.74
N ALA A 465 -13.49 13.45 16.87
CA ALA A 465 -13.05 12.07 17.15
C ALA A 465 -13.77 11.01 16.30
N VAL A 466 -14.97 11.34 15.81
CA VAL A 466 -15.79 10.50 14.93
C VAL A 466 -16.56 11.43 14.00
N ILE A 467 -16.68 11.06 12.72
CA ILE A 467 -17.63 11.66 11.80
C ILE A 467 -18.66 10.60 11.42
N SER A 468 -19.94 10.93 11.57
CA SER A 468 -21.04 10.08 11.08
C SER A 468 -21.66 10.75 9.87
N LEU A 469 -21.81 10.00 8.79
CA LEU A 469 -22.46 10.47 7.57
C LEU A 469 -23.38 9.38 7.00
N ASP A 470 -24.32 9.81 6.17
CA ASP A 470 -25.21 8.93 5.41
C ASP A 470 -24.73 8.90 3.96
N ALA A 471 -24.13 7.79 3.54
CA ALA A 471 -23.52 7.66 2.23
C ALA A 471 -24.63 7.49 1.17
N GLN A 472 -24.88 8.55 0.41
CA GLN A 472 -25.87 8.60 -0.67
C GLN A 472 -25.24 9.03 -2.02
N SER A 473 -23.99 9.52 -1.98
CA SER A 473 -23.18 9.92 -3.12
C SER A 473 -21.70 9.88 -2.73
N ASP A 474 -20.81 9.95 -3.73
CA ASP A 474 -19.40 10.24 -3.47
C ASP A 474 -19.31 11.55 -2.65
N THR A 475 -18.52 11.53 -1.58
CA THR A 475 -18.41 12.63 -0.61
C THR A 475 -16.93 12.95 -0.38
N SER A 476 -16.59 14.23 -0.42
CA SER A 476 -15.22 14.71 -0.21
C SER A 476 -15.14 15.71 0.93
N SER A 477 -13.92 16.13 1.28
CA SER A 477 -13.64 17.12 2.33
C SER A 477 -14.11 16.65 3.72
N ILE A 478 -14.02 15.35 4.00
CA ILE A 478 -14.28 14.77 5.32
C ILE A 478 -13.00 14.81 6.14
N ASP A 479 -12.74 15.95 6.78
CA ASP A 479 -11.43 16.22 7.34
C ASP A 479 -11.35 15.97 8.85
N PHE A 480 -10.17 15.54 9.29
CA PHE A 480 -9.82 15.39 10.70
C PHE A 480 -8.62 16.28 11.04
N GLY A 481 -8.72 17.04 12.12
CA GLY A 481 -7.61 17.79 12.68
C GLY A 481 -7.07 17.13 13.95
N TYR A 482 -5.92 17.58 14.42
CA TYR A 482 -5.49 17.28 15.78
C TYR A 482 -6.38 17.97 16.80
N ALA A 483 -6.92 17.22 17.76
CA ALA A 483 -7.67 17.77 18.88
C ALA A 483 -6.70 18.39 19.90
N HIS A 484 -6.39 19.67 19.72
CA HIS A 484 -5.46 20.45 20.57
C HIS A 484 -5.92 20.54 22.03
N ASP A 485 -7.24 20.55 22.25
CA ASP A 485 -7.81 20.93 23.55
C ASP A 485 -7.66 19.86 24.64
N GLU A 486 -7.48 18.59 24.30
CA GLU A 486 -7.30 17.55 25.32
C GLU A 486 -5.87 17.40 25.79
N VAL A 487 -4.85 17.53 24.94
CA VAL A 487 -3.45 17.36 25.41
C VAL A 487 -3.04 18.48 26.34
N LEU A 488 -3.46 19.72 26.07
CA LEU A 488 -3.21 20.84 26.96
C LEU A 488 -4.08 20.77 28.24
N SER A 489 -5.28 20.19 28.17
CA SER A 489 -6.18 20.04 29.33
C SER A 489 -5.83 18.85 30.21
N GLU A 490 -5.41 17.71 29.63
CA GLU A 490 -4.83 16.57 30.32
C GLU A 490 -3.49 16.97 30.94
N ALA A 491 -2.58 17.58 30.18
CA ALA A 491 -1.35 18.10 30.76
C ALA A 491 -1.64 19.08 31.92
N LYS A 492 -2.67 19.94 31.84
CA LYS A 492 -3.08 20.81 32.97
C LYS A 492 -3.69 20.04 34.16
N LEU A 493 -4.36 18.92 33.94
CA LEU A 493 -4.98 18.08 34.97
C LEU A 493 -3.94 17.16 35.64
N ASP A 494 -3.08 16.53 34.86
CA ASP A 494 -1.98 15.65 35.29
C ASP A 494 -0.79 16.43 35.89
N ILE A 495 -0.55 17.69 35.48
CA ILE A 495 0.42 18.60 36.14
C ILE A 495 -0.12 19.17 37.47
N GLY A 496 -1.41 18.99 37.77
CA GLY A 496 -1.97 19.19 39.11
C GLY A 496 -1.81 20.60 39.70
N MET A 497 -2.32 21.65 39.05
CA MET A 497 -2.44 22.97 39.70
C MET A 497 -3.90 23.38 39.93
N PRO A 498 -4.40 23.44 41.18
CA PRO A 498 -5.42 24.41 41.53
C PRO A 498 -4.75 25.78 41.69
N TYR A 499 -5.17 26.75 40.89
CA TYR A 499 -4.77 28.14 41.09
C TYR A 499 -5.47 28.69 42.35
N SER A 500 -4.73 28.94 43.43
CA SER A 500 -5.22 29.66 44.62
C SER A 500 -4.22 30.73 45.03
N PHE A 501 -4.70 31.97 45.15
CA PHE A 501 -3.91 33.15 45.57
C PHE A 501 -3.64 33.18 47.08
N GLU A 502 -4.18 32.25 47.87
CA GLU A 502 -4.01 32.20 49.31
C GLU A 502 -3.10 31.02 49.69
N ARG A 503 -1.79 31.26 49.80
CA ARG A 503 -0.87 30.33 50.47
C ARG A 503 -1.00 30.48 51.98
N GLY A 504 -1.24 29.36 52.67
CA GLY A 504 -1.05 29.28 54.12
C GLY A 504 -1.18 27.87 54.67
N GLY A 505 -0.05 27.22 54.95
CA GLY A 505 0.12 26.25 56.05
C GLY A 505 -0.54 24.87 55.95
N SER A 506 0.31 23.84 55.90
CA SER A 506 0.04 22.45 56.33
C SER A 506 -1.26 21.80 55.82
N GLY A 507 -1.18 21.18 54.64
CA GLY A 507 -2.16 20.24 54.09
C GLY A 507 -1.48 19.32 53.05
N PRO A 508 -2.12 18.24 52.56
CA PRO A 508 -1.48 17.17 51.77
C PRO A 508 -1.20 17.56 50.30
N PHE A 509 -0.95 18.85 50.03
CA PHE A 509 -0.74 19.37 48.68
C PHE A 509 0.72 19.82 48.51
N HIS A 510 1.38 19.25 47.50
CA HIS A 510 2.77 19.57 47.13
C HIS A 510 2.78 20.91 46.38
N GLY A 511 3.46 21.91 46.93
CA GLY A 511 3.63 23.23 46.32
C GLY A 511 5.08 23.64 46.28
N PHE A 512 5.48 24.36 45.22
CA PHE A 512 6.83 24.86 44.95
C PHE A 512 7.46 25.55 46.18
N GLY A 513 8.46 24.89 46.75
CA GLY A 513 9.39 25.42 47.74
C GLY A 513 10.69 24.61 47.73
N ALA A 514 11.81 25.30 47.55
CA ALA A 514 13.19 24.79 47.71
C ALA A 514 13.63 23.63 46.78
N GLY A 515 13.45 23.76 45.45
CA GLY A 515 14.17 22.92 44.49
C GLY A 515 13.78 21.44 44.39
N TYR A 516 12.62 21.05 44.94
CA TYR A 516 12.05 19.70 44.87
C TYR A 516 11.06 19.54 43.70
N CYS A 517 11.47 19.89 42.47
CA CYS A 517 10.58 19.96 41.30
C CYS A 517 10.43 18.66 40.50
N THR A 518 10.92 17.51 40.99
CA THR A 518 10.85 16.23 40.25
C THR A 518 9.94 15.18 40.87
N ASP A 519 9.20 15.49 41.95
CA ASP A 519 8.20 14.58 42.54
C ASP A 519 7.15 14.13 41.49
N LEU A 520 6.83 14.99 40.50
CA LEU A 520 5.85 14.70 39.44
C LEU A 520 6.24 13.55 38.50
N ILE A 521 7.54 13.36 38.20
CA ILE A 521 8.02 12.27 37.34
C ILE A 521 8.25 10.99 38.15
N LEU A 522 8.64 11.13 39.42
CA LEU A 522 8.89 9.99 40.31
C LEU A 522 7.59 9.25 40.67
N ASP A 523 6.49 9.94 40.94
CA ASP A 523 5.22 9.28 41.26
C ASP A 523 4.63 8.51 40.06
N ALA A 524 4.77 9.05 38.84
CA ALA A 524 4.43 8.33 37.61
C ALA A 524 5.31 7.08 37.38
N TYR A 525 6.58 7.13 37.79
CA TYR A 525 7.52 6.01 37.69
C TYR A 525 7.26 4.90 38.74
N THR A 526 6.77 5.26 39.93
CA THR A 526 6.61 4.32 41.05
C THR A 526 5.38 3.42 40.90
N TRP A 527 4.42 3.80 40.05
CA TRP A 527 3.13 3.09 39.91
C TRP A 527 3.05 2.10 38.72
N GLY A 528 4.14 1.87 37.98
CA GLY A 528 4.27 0.62 37.21
C GLY A 528 5.31 0.56 36.09
N VAL A 529 6.59 0.22 36.41
CA VAL A 529 7.43 -0.94 35.95
C VAL A 529 8.89 -0.79 36.46
N ASP A 530 9.61 -1.90 36.68
CA ASP A 530 10.94 -2.19 37.30
C ASP A 530 12.21 -1.36 36.89
N PHE A 531 12.19 -0.03 36.89
CA PHE A 531 13.44 0.76 36.90
C PHE A 531 13.33 1.89 37.93
N SER A 532 14.33 2.04 38.79
CA SER A 532 14.35 3.08 39.81
C SER A 532 15.52 4.00 39.53
N ILE A 533 15.25 5.22 39.07
CA ILE A 533 16.29 6.22 38.78
C ILE A 533 17.05 6.60 40.06
N GLN A 534 16.37 6.63 41.21
CA GLN A 534 16.99 6.77 42.52
C GLN A 534 18.02 5.65 42.76
N PHE A 535 17.62 4.41 42.47
CA PHE A 535 18.49 3.26 42.62
C PHE A 535 19.65 3.25 41.61
N ALA A 536 19.41 3.67 40.36
CA ALA A 536 20.44 3.76 39.32
C ALA A 536 21.48 4.85 39.64
N LEU A 537 21.05 6.01 40.11
CA LEU A 537 21.93 7.08 40.59
C LEU A 537 22.75 6.61 41.79
N GLU A 538 22.12 5.91 42.73
CA GLU A 538 22.84 5.31 43.86
C GLU A 538 23.82 4.23 43.45
N GLN A 539 23.49 3.40 42.45
CA GLN A 539 24.42 2.41 41.90
C GLN A 539 25.57 3.06 41.17
N ASP A 540 25.31 4.07 40.35
CA ASP A 540 26.35 4.81 39.64
C ASP A 540 27.28 5.52 40.62
N PHE A 541 26.75 6.19 41.65
CA PHE A 541 27.57 6.75 42.71
C PHE A 541 28.43 5.69 43.43
N ARG A 542 27.87 4.50 43.68
CA ARG A 542 28.62 3.40 44.32
C ARG A 542 29.71 2.83 43.41
N ALA A 543 29.43 2.71 42.12
CA ALA A 543 30.37 2.21 41.11
C ALA A 543 31.44 3.25 40.74
N HIS A 544 31.09 4.53 40.79
CA HIS A 544 31.90 5.68 40.39
C HIS A 544 31.84 6.78 41.46
N PRO A 545 32.52 6.60 42.62
CA PRO A 545 32.44 7.55 43.74
C PRO A 545 32.97 8.96 43.44
N TRP A 546 33.66 9.15 42.31
CA TRP A 546 34.11 10.45 41.82
C TRP A 546 33.03 11.21 41.04
N HIS A 547 31.91 10.57 40.65
CA HIS A 547 30.74 11.28 40.13
C HIS A 547 30.08 12.05 41.29
N PHE A 548 30.11 13.37 41.21
CA PHE A 548 29.57 14.22 42.27
C PHE A 548 28.05 14.35 42.15
N TYR A 549 27.34 13.87 43.17
CA TYR A 549 25.91 14.08 43.38
C TYR A 549 25.72 14.79 44.72
N ARG A 550 25.12 15.99 44.71
CA ARG A 550 25.06 16.91 45.85
C ARG A 550 24.14 16.38 46.96
N TRP A 551 22.96 15.92 46.58
CA TRP A 551 21.91 15.43 47.49
C TRP A 551 21.69 13.93 47.34
N ARG A 552 22.22 13.32 46.26
CA ARG A 552 22.12 11.90 45.94
C ARG A 552 20.67 11.44 45.86
N ASP A 553 19.83 12.34 45.36
CA ASP A 553 18.39 12.19 45.32
C ASP A 553 17.90 12.52 43.90
N ALA A 554 17.14 11.60 43.32
CA ALA A 554 16.44 11.80 42.06
C ALA A 554 15.31 12.84 42.16
N ARG A 555 15.04 13.36 43.37
CA ARG A 555 14.21 14.55 43.59
C ARG A 555 14.93 15.87 43.29
N ASN A 556 16.23 15.81 42.98
CA ASN A 556 17.02 16.97 42.63
C ASN A 556 17.37 16.95 41.14
N ALA A 557 16.86 17.93 40.39
CA ALA A 557 17.07 18.04 38.94
C ALA A 557 18.57 18.10 38.57
N HIS A 558 19.41 18.73 39.41
CA HIS A 558 20.84 18.83 39.17
C HIS A 558 21.54 17.47 39.27
N ASP A 559 21.19 16.65 40.28
CA ASP A 559 21.78 15.31 40.43
C ASP A 559 21.29 14.34 39.33
N MET A 560 20.06 14.49 38.86
CA MET A 560 19.57 13.76 37.67
C MET A 560 20.31 14.17 36.39
N TRP A 561 20.46 15.48 36.15
CA TRP A 561 21.20 16.00 34.99
C TRP A 561 22.63 15.48 34.96
N ARG A 562 23.31 15.47 36.12
CA ARG A 562 24.66 14.91 36.25
C ARG A 562 24.69 13.43 35.93
N TYR A 563 23.73 12.65 36.42
CA TYR A 563 23.65 11.22 36.13
C TYR A 563 23.58 10.95 34.62
N PHE A 564 22.68 11.63 33.90
CA PHE A 564 22.55 11.46 32.45
C PHE A 564 23.74 12.01 31.66
N SER A 565 24.38 13.07 32.16
CA SER A 565 25.62 13.60 31.59
C SER A 565 26.76 12.59 31.73
N TYR A 566 26.94 12.03 32.94
CA TYR A 566 28.00 11.06 33.22
C TYR A 566 27.77 9.71 32.53
N SER A 567 26.52 9.32 32.31
CA SER A 567 26.18 8.11 31.55
C SER A 567 26.30 8.29 30.02
N GLY A 568 26.60 9.51 29.54
CA GLY A 568 26.74 9.81 28.11
C GLY A 568 25.42 9.79 27.35
N GLN A 569 24.30 10.02 28.05
CA GLN A 569 22.94 9.90 27.52
C GLN A 569 22.27 11.27 27.26
N MET A 570 23.06 12.33 27.13
CA MET A 570 22.58 13.69 26.87
C MET A 570 22.86 14.10 25.42
N LEU A 571 21.83 14.57 24.70
CA LEU A 571 21.92 14.97 23.29
C LEU A 571 21.72 16.50 23.11
N PRO A 572 22.32 17.15 22.08
CA PRO A 572 22.11 18.58 21.81
C PRO A 572 20.76 18.85 21.11
N HIS A 573 20.09 19.95 21.46
CA HIS A 573 18.83 20.37 20.83
C HIS A 573 19.06 21.40 19.71
N GLU A 574 18.54 21.15 18.50
CA GLU A 574 18.82 21.96 17.30
C GLU A 574 17.62 22.77 16.78
N THR A 575 16.41 22.61 17.36
CA THR A 575 15.16 23.26 16.92
C THR A 575 14.54 24.20 17.97
N PRO A 576 13.71 25.20 17.61
CA PRO A 576 12.95 25.99 18.58
C PRO A 576 11.81 25.20 19.25
N TYR A 577 11.38 25.64 20.44
CA TYR A 577 10.29 25.02 21.22
C TYR A 577 8.97 24.94 20.43
N GLN A 578 8.28 23.81 20.50
CA GLN A 578 6.97 23.56 19.91
C GLN A 578 5.86 23.51 20.98
N PRO A 579 4.61 23.88 20.65
CA PRO A 579 3.48 23.65 21.53
C PRO A 579 3.31 22.15 21.87
N GLY A 580 3.52 21.77 23.14
CA GLY A 580 3.48 20.38 23.62
C GLY A 580 4.79 19.85 24.22
N ASP A 581 5.89 20.58 24.07
CA ASP A 581 7.19 20.26 24.66
C ASP A 581 7.17 20.37 26.21
N ILE A 582 7.73 19.37 26.90
CA ILE A 582 7.90 19.40 28.37
C ILE A 582 9.32 19.86 28.70
N VAL A 583 9.43 21.04 29.29
CA VAL A 583 10.68 21.73 29.59
C VAL A 583 10.97 21.72 31.09
N PHE A 584 12.17 21.29 31.48
CA PHE A 584 12.65 21.44 32.86
C PHE A 584 13.32 22.80 33.07
N PHE A 585 13.08 23.41 34.23
CA PHE A 585 13.84 24.56 34.71
C PHE A 585 14.66 24.14 35.93
N ASP A 586 15.92 24.56 36.00
CA ASP A 586 16.56 24.80 37.30
C ASP A 586 16.13 26.18 37.82
N TRP A 587 15.87 26.28 39.12
CA TRP A 587 15.76 27.55 39.82
C TRP A 587 16.72 27.50 40.99
N SER A 588 17.93 28.03 40.80
CA SER A 588 18.84 28.29 41.91
C SER A 588 18.34 29.46 42.76
N GLU A 589 18.75 29.50 44.02
CA GLU A 589 18.41 30.58 44.98
C GLU A 589 18.88 31.98 44.55
N ASP A 590 19.61 32.10 43.43
CA ASP A 590 20.06 33.37 42.83
C ASP A 590 19.07 33.94 41.80
N GLY A 591 18.06 33.18 41.37
CA GLY A 591 16.99 33.65 40.50
C GLY A 591 17.28 33.63 39.00
N GLU A 592 18.34 32.95 38.54
CA GLU A 592 18.58 32.69 37.10
C GLU A 592 18.20 31.25 36.69
N ILE A 593 17.90 31.04 35.39
CA ILE A 593 17.60 29.73 34.81
C ILE A 593 18.89 29.21 34.17
N ASP A 594 19.61 28.34 34.86
CA ASP A 594 20.95 27.94 34.40
C ASP A 594 20.96 26.71 33.49
N HIS A 595 19.92 25.86 33.52
CA HIS A 595 19.88 24.62 32.73
C HIS A 595 18.46 24.26 32.27
N VAL A 596 18.34 23.92 30.99
CA VAL A 596 17.09 23.47 30.37
C VAL A 596 17.30 22.09 29.77
N ALA A 597 16.42 21.15 30.08
CA ALA A 597 16.36 19.83 29.42
C ALA A 597 14.96 19.56 28.87
N LEU A 598 14.89 18.84 27.76
CA LEU A 598 13.66 18.49 27.04
C LEU A 598 13.53 16.96 26.99
N VAL A 599 12.33 16.45 27.29
CA VAL A 599 11.94 15.08 26.88
C VAL A 599 11.08 15.21 25.63
N SER A 600 11.63 14.84 24.47
CA SER A 600 10.92 14.95 23.19
C SER A 600 10.41 13.61 22.66
N GLU A 601 10.85 12.48 23.24
CA GLU A 601 10.48 11.15 22.79
C GLU A 601 10.19 10.26 24.00
N VAL A 602 9.04 9.60 23.95
CA VAL A 602 8.72 8.51 24.86
C VAL A 602 8.69 7.19 24.09
N ASN A 603 9.08 6.10 24.73
CA ASN A 603 9.01 4.78 24.13
C ASN A 603 7.56 4.29 24.06
N ARG A 604 7.34 3.09 23.51
CA ARG A 604 6.02 2.45 23.33
C ARG A 604 5.24 2.20 24.63
N GLU A 605 5.85 2.46 25.78
CA GLU A 605 5.23 2.37 27.10
C GLU A 605 5.10 3.75 27.78
N ASN A 606 5.16 4.85 27.00
CA ASN A 606 5.10 6.24 27.45
C ASN A 606 6.23 6.67 28.40
N ARG A 607 7.43 6.05 28.30
CA ARG A 607 8.60 6.40 29.12
C ARG A 607 9.58 7.30 28.38
N PRO A 608 10.19 8.32 29.01
CA PRO A 608 11.25 9.12 28.38
C PRO A 608 12.35 8.24 27.78
N ALA A 609 12.50 8.27 26.46
CA ALA A 609 13.49 7.47 25.73
C ALA A 609 14.76 8.26 25.41
N LYS A 610 14.65 9.60 25.28
CA LYS A 610 15.75 10.52 25.03
C LYS A 610 15.55 11.84 25.78
N MET A 611 16.63 12.40 26.30
CA MET A 611 16.66 13.75 26.87
C MET A 611 17.65 14.63 26.09
N TYR A 612 17.23 15.85 25.79
CA TYR A 612 18.04 16.85 25.09
C TYR A 612 18.41 18.01 26.01
N ALA A 613 19.64 18.50 25.90
CA ALA A 613 20.07 19.75 26.54
C ALA A 613 19.68 20.95 25.68
N ALA A 614 18.95 21.89 26.26
CA ALA A 614 18.44 23.11 25.61
C ALA A 614 18.92 24.39 26.32
N THR A 615 20.07 24.33 26.99
CA THR A 615 20.63 25.46 27.73
C THR A 615 21.11 26.53 26.74
N GLY A 616 20.56 27.74 26.79
CA GLY A 616 20.95 28.88 25.95
C GLY A 616 20.13 29.10 24.67
N VAL A 617 18.97 28.45 24.52
CA VAL A 617 18.00 28.68 23.42
C VAL A 617 16.98 29.74 23.81
#